data_AF-A0A4Y2D3V1-F1
#
_entry.id   AF-A0A4Y2D3V1-F1
#
_cell.length_a   1.000
_cell.length_b   1.000
_cell.length_c   1.000
_cell.angle_alpha   90.00
_cell.angle_beta   90.00
_cell.angle_gamma   90.00
#
_symmetry.space_group_name_H-M   'P 1'
#
loop_
_entity.id
_entity.type
_entity.pdbx_description
1 polymer ?
#
loop_
_entity_poly.entity_id
_entity_poly.type
_entity_poly.pdbx_seq_one_letter_code
_entity_poly.pdbx_strand_id
1 'polypeptide(L)'
;MPKRKRGVTGDAASRQQAIRKRERRVVKTEEERSQRLSAMAQRGRDRRAEETEELRNSRLSTMAQRSQDRRAEETIEQRNSRLSVMAEHAREHRRIQNFYASRTALYPVVEEHNCGEMDNICLKCGGLYFAAEKNARGVYTHCCHNGKIVEQASVYPM
;
A
#
# COMPACT_ATOMS: atom_id res chain seq x y z
N MET A 1 -5.02 -37.69 -39.51
CA MET A 1 -5.41 -37.82 -38.09
C MET A 1 -6.85 -37.34 -37.92
N PRO A 2 -7.78 -38.15 -37.38
CA PRO A 2 -9.19 -37.74 -37.27
C PRO A 2 -9.37 -36.77 -36.09
N LYS A 3 -9.96 -35.60 -36.35
CA LYS A 3 -10.26 -34.61 -35.30
C LYS A 3 -11.32 -35.18 -34.35
N ARG A 4 -10.96 -35.34 -33.07
CA ARG A 4 -11.90 -35.70 -32.01
C ARG A 4 -12.99 -34.63 -31.92
N LYS A 5 -14.24 -34.96 -32.26
CA LYS A 5 -15.39 -34.09 -32.07
C LYS A 5 -15.59 -33.90 -30.56
N ARG A 6 -15.49 -32.66 -30.09
CA ARG A 6 -15.77 -32.28 -28.69
C ARG A 6 -17.26 -32.55 -28.46
N GLY A 7 -17.61 -33.41 -27.51
CA GLY A 7 -18.99 -33.86 -27.29
C GLY A 7 -19.87 -32.74 -26.72
N VAL A 8 -21.07 -32.57 -27.29
CA VAL A 8 -22.11 -31.59 -26.91
C VAL A 8 -22.49 -31.65 -25.42
N THR A 9 -22.36 -32.83 -24.79
CA THR A 9 -22.64 -33.05 -23.36
C THR A 9 -21.63 -32.38 -22.42
N GLY A 10 -20.36 -32.26 -22.84
CA GLY A 10 -19.31 -31.56 -22.07
C GLY A 10 -19.55 -30.05 -22.01
N ASP A 11 -20.10 -29.48 -23.07
CA ASP A 11 -20.46 -28.06 -23.12
C ASP A 11 -21.68 -27.74 -22.25
N ALA A 12 -22.68 -28.64 -22.20
CA ALA A 12 -23.85 -28.47 -21.33
C ALA A 12 -23.48 -28.52 -19.84
N ALA A 13 -22.64 -29.48 -19.43
CA ALA A 13 -22.17 -29.58 -18.04
C ALA A 13 -21.29 -28.39 -17.63
N SER A 14 -20.41 -27.92 -18.52
CA SER A 14 -19.58 -26.74 -18.29
C SER A 14 -20.42 -25.47 -18.13
N ARG A 15 -21.45 -25.28 -18.98
CA ARG A 15 -22.42 -24.18 -18.88
C ARG A 15 -23.18 -24.22 -17.56
N GLN A 16 -23.71 -25.38 -17.16
CA GLN A 16 -24.40 -25.54 -15.86
C GLN A 16 -23.47 -25.22 -14.68
N GLN A 17 -22.20 -25.62 -14.76
CA GLN A 17 -21.23 -25.32 -13.70
C GLN A 17 -20.91 -23.81 -13.63
N ALA A 18 -20.83 -23.12 -14.77
CA ALA A 18 -20.64 -21.67 -14.83
C ALA A 18 -21.83 -20.91 -14.23
N ILE A 19 -23.06 -21.36 -14.52
CA ILE A 19 -24.29 -20.80 -13.95
C ILE A 19 -24.28 -20.94 -12.42
N ARG A 20 -24.05 -22.15 -11.89
CA ARG A 20 -23.95 -22.38 -10.44
C ARG A 20 -22.85 -21.54 -9.78
N LYS A 21 -21.69 -21.36 -10.44
CA LYS A 21 -20.61 -20.48 -9.95
C LYS A 21 -21.03 -19.01 -9.93
N ARG A 22 -21.86 -18.56 -10.88
CA ARG A 22 -22.40 -17.19 -10.93
C ARG A 22 -23.44 -16.98 -9.82
N GLU A 23 -24.38 -17.88 -9.66
CA GLU A 23 -25.42 -17.83 -8.62
C GLU A 23 -24.79 -17.76 -7.23
N ARG A 24 -23.80 -18.62 -6.95
CA ARG A 24 -23.02 -18.57 -5.71
C ARG A 24 -22.25 -17.27 -5.50
N ARG A 25 -21.99 -16.46 -6.53
CA ARG A 25 -21.33 -15.14 -6.36
C ARG A 25 -22.35 -14.03 -6.11
N VAL A 26 -23.58 -14.18 -6.60
CA VAL A 26 -24.66 -13.19 -6.43
C VAL A 26 -25.24 -13.24 -5.01
N VAL A 27 -25.39 -14.44 -4.45
CA VAL A 27 -25.97 -14.65 -3.12
C VAL A 27 -24.97 -14.40 -1.98
N LYS A 28 -23.67 -14.27 -2.28
CA LYS A 28 -22.62 -14.09 -1.26
C LYS A 28 -22.72 -12.76 -0.54
N THR A 29 -22.38 -12.77 0.75
CA THR A 29 -22.27 -11.53 1.54
C THR A 29 -21.05 -10.69 1.10
N GLU A 30 -21.05 -9.40 1.42
CA GLU A 30 -19.93 -8.52 1.07
C GLU A 30 -18.63 -8.93 1.79
N GLU A 31 -18.73 -9.45 3.02
CA GLU A 31 -17.58 -9.99 3.76
C GLU A 31 -16.99 -11.22 3.06
N GLU A 32 -17.81 -12.19 2.68
CA GLU A 32 -17.36 -13.38 1.94
C GLU A 32 -16.80 -13.03 0.56
N ARG A 33 -17.35 -11.98 -0.07
CA ARG A 33 -16.84 -11.43 -1.32
C ARG A 33 -15.47 -10.78 -1.11
N SER A 34 -15.32 -9.96 -0.07
CA SER A 34 -14.08 -9.27 0.28
C SER A 34 -12.98 -10.27 0.61
N GLN A 35 -13.25 -11.27 1.47
CA GLN A 35 -12.31 -12.34 1.80
C GLN A 35 -11.85 -13.10 0.54
N ARG A 36 -12.78 -13.45 -0.35
CA ARG A 36 -12.45 -14.12 -1.62
C ARG A 36 -11.57 -13.25 -2.52
N LEU A 37 -11.86 -11.95 -2.63
CA LEU A 37 -11.08 -11.01 -3.43
C LEU A 37 -9.67 -10.83 -2.83
N SER A 38 -9.57 -10.70 -1.51
CA SER A 38 -8.30 -10.63 -0.78
C SER A 38 -7.45 -11.88 -1.01
N ALA A 39 -8.03 -13.07 -0.87
CA ALA A 39 -7.33 -14.33 -1.14
C ALA A 39 -6.87 -14.46 -2.60
N MET A 40 -7.66 -13.98 -3.57
CA MET A 40 -7.23 -13.94 -4.98
C MET A 40 -6.11 -12.92 -5.22
N ALA A 41 -6.16 -11.77 -4.55
CA ALA A 41 -5.12 -10.75 -4.62
C ALA A 41 -3.80 -11.27 -4.03
N GLN A 42 -3.84 -11.97 -2.89
CA GLN A 42 -2.67 -12.59 -2.27
C GLN A 42 -2.03 -13.62 -3.19
N ARG A 43 -2.79 -14.61 -3.68
CA ARG A 43 -2.28 -15.58 -4.67
C ARG A 43 -1.75 -14.92 -5.95
N GLY A 44 -2.29 -13.76 -6.32
CA GLY A 44 -1.79 -12.97 -7.44
C GLY A 44 -0.44 -12.31 -7.13
N ARG A 45 -0.22 -11.87 -5.89
CA ARG A 45 1.08 -11.36 -5.42
C ARG A 45 2.10 -12.48 -5.35
N ASP A 46 1.76 -13.62 -4.74
CA ASP A 46 2.68 -14.76 -4.56
C ASP A 46 3.20 -15.24 -5.92
N ARG A 47 2.29 -15.47 -6.89
CA ARG A 47 2.69 -15.85 -8.26
C ARG A 47 3.59 -14.82 -8.94
N ARG A 48 3.40 -13.52 -8.69
CA ARG A 48 4.25 -12.45 -9.26
C ARG A 48 5.60 -12.35 -8.58
N ALA A 49 5.69 -12.71 -7.30
CA ALA A 49 6.95 -12.76 -6.57
C ALA A 49 7.86 -13.89 -7.07
N GLU A 50 7.25 -14.97 -7.55
CA GLU A 50 7.92 -16.15 -8.13
C GLU A 50 8.17 -16.04 -9.65
N GLU A 51 7.78 -14.94 -10.31
CA GLU A 51 8.00 -14.76 -11.76
C GLU A 51 9.50 -14.61 -12.06
N THR A 52 9.99 -15.36 -13.06
CA THR A 52 11.29 -15.07 -13.68
C THR A 52 11.21 -13.78 -14.48
N GLU A 53 12.37 -13.14 -14.72
CA GLU A 53 12.43 -11.89 -15.48
C GLU A 53 11.85 -12.03 -16.91
N GLU A 54 12.06 -13.18 -17.55
CA GLU A 54 11.48 -13.49 -18.88
C GLU A 54 9.95 -13.57 -18.83
N LEU A 55 9.38 -14.26 -17.85
CA LEU A 55 7.92 -14.36 -17.67
C LEU A 55 7.32 -13.00 -17.31
N ARG A 56 8.01 -12.22 -16.47
CA ARG A 56 7.63 -10.86 -16.12
C ARG A 56 7.57 -9.97 -17.36
N ASN A 57 8.61 -9.99 -18.18
CA ASN A 57 8.69 -9.20 -19.41
C ASN A 57 7.63 -9.60 -20.44
N SER A 58 7.40 -10.90 -20.62
CA SER A 58 6.31 -11.41 -21.48
C SER A 58 4.93 -10.94 -21.00
N ARG A 59 4.68 -11.01 -19.68
CA ARG A 59 3.43 -10.53 -19.07
C ARG A 59 3.25 -9.02 -19.26
N LEU A 60 4.28 -8.23 -19.00
CA LEU A 60 4.24 -6.77 -19.15
C LEU A 60 4.01 -6.37 -20.62
N SER A 61 4.69 -7.03 -21.55
CA SER A 61 4.49 -6.83 -22.99
C SER A 61 3.04 -7.12 -23.41
N THR A 62 2.48 -8.25 -22.96
CA THR A 62 1.07 -8.60 -23.22
C THR A 62 0.10 -7.56 -22.64
N MET A 63 0.37 -7.04 -21.44
CA MET A 63 -0.45 -5.99 -20.81
C MET A 63 -0.36 -4.67 -21.58
N ALA A 64 0.83 -4.29 -22.04
CA ALA A 64 1.05 -3.08 -22.83
C ALA A 64 0.29 -3.16 -24.16
N GLN A 65 0.37 -4.30 -24.86
CA GLN A 65 -0.35 -4.52 -26.10
C GLN A 65 -1.86 -4.38 -25.91
N ARG A 66 -2.45 -5.09 -24.93
CA ARG A 66 -3.89 -4.96 -24.63
C ARG A 66 -4.32 -3.54 -24.28
N SER A 67 -3.43 -2.77 -23.66
CA SER A 67 -3.69 -1.36 -23.36
C SER A 67 -3.61 -0.46 -24.60
N GLN A 68 -2.83 -0.82 -25.61
CA GLN A 68 -2.82 -0.14 -26.90
C GLN A 68 -4.09 -0.48 -27.69
N ASP A 69 -4.44 -1.77 -27.76
CA ASP A 69 -5.65 -2.23 -28.45
C ASP A 69 -6.90 -1.54 -27.89
N ARG A 70 -7.06 -1.53 -26.56
CA ARG A 70 -8.15 -0.80 -25.89
C ARG A 70 -8.16 0.70 -26.21
N ARG A 71 -6.99 1.34 -26.36
CA ARG A 71 -6.89 2.77 -26.70
C ARG A 71 -7.22 3.03 -28.16
N ALA A 72 -6.96 2.09 -29.06
CA ALA A 72 -7.33 2.17 -30.46
C ALA A 72 -8.86 2.06 -30.64
N GLU A 73 -9.53 1.32 -29.75
CA GLU A 73 -10.99 1.14 -29.73
C GLU A 73 -11.75 2.21 -28.91
N GLU A 74 -11.07 3.20 -28.32
CA GLU A 74 -11.71 4.27 -27.52
C GLU A 74 -12.61 5.17 -28.38
N THR A 75 -13.81 5.50 -27.87
CA THR A 75 -14.60 6.60 -28.43
C THR A 75 -13.98 7.96 -28.07
N ILE A 76 -14.40 9.02 -28.75
CA ILE A 76 -13.91 10.39 -28.48
C ILE A 76 -14.22 10.79 -27.02
N GLU A 77 -15.41 10.45 -26.51
CA GLU A 77 -15.83 10.75 -25.14
C GLU A 77 -14.97 9.99 -24.12
N GLN A 78 -14.72 8.69 -24.36
CA GLN A 78 -13.85 7.88 -23.50
C GLN A 78 -12.43 8.42 -23.48
N ARG A 79 -11.90 8.80 -24.65
CA ARG A 79 -10.58 9.42 -24.78
C ARG A 79 -10.50 10.75 -24.03
N ASN A 80 -11.50 11.62 -24.19
CA ASN A 80 -11.54 12.92 -23.52
C ASN A 80 -11.65 12.77 -21.99
N SER A 81 -12.49 11.84 -21.51
CA SER A 81 -12.60 11.50 -20.09
C SER A 81 -11.26 11.03 -19.52
N ARG A 82 -10.59 10.08 -20.19
CA ARG A 82 -9.27 9.58 -19.78
C ARG A 82 -8.22 10.70 -19.73
N LEU A 83 -8.17 11.56 -20.76
CA LEU A 83 -7.21 12.67 -20.81
C LEU A 83 -7.50 13.72 -19.71
N SER A 84 -8.76 13.96 -19.39
CA SER A 84 -9.15 14.86 -18.30
C SER A 84 -8.63 14.37 -16.95
N VAL A 85 -8.84 13.09 -16.63
CA VAL A 85 -8.34 12.45 -15.39
C VAL A 85 -6.81 12.49 -15.33
N MET A 86 -6.12 12.21 -16.43
CA MET A 86 -4.66 12.31 -16.49
C MET A 86 -4.16 13.73 -16.22
N ALA A 87 -4.82 14.74 -16.80
CA ALA A 87 -4.47 16.14 -16.60
C ALA A 87 -4.72 16.59 -15.15
N GLU A 88 -5.79 16.12 -14.53
CA GLU A 88 -6.08 16.36 -13.12
C GLU A 88 -5.03 15.76 -12.20
N HIS A 89 -4.71 14.48 -12.38
CA HIS A 89 -3.68 13.80 -11.61
C HIS A 89 -2.31 14.48 -11.77
N ALA A 90 -1.96 14.94 -12.97
CA ALA A 90 -0.74 15.70 -13.21
C ALA A 90 -0.75 17.07 -12.50
N ARG A 91 -1.90 17.75 -12.44
CA ARG A 91 -2.05 18.99 -11.66
C ARG A 91 -1.89 18.74 -10.17
N GLU A 92 -2.51 17.69 -9.64
CA GLU A 92 -2.40 17.31 -8.23
C GLU A 92 -0.96 16.96 -7.86
N HIS A 93 -0.28 16.15 -8.67
CA HIS A 93 1.13 15.82 -8.45
C HIS A 93 2.02 17.07 -8.43
N ARG A 94 1.78 18.03 -9.35
CA ARG A 94 2.48 19.33 -9.33
C ARG A 94 2.18 20.14 -8.08
N ARG A 95 0.93 20.15 -7.59
CA ARG A 95 0.57 20.84 -6.34
C ARG A 95 1.33 20.28 -5.16
N ILE A 96 1.40 18.95 -5.04
CA ILE A 96 2.16 18.26 -3.98
C ILE A 96 3.65 18.61 -4.10
N GLN A 97 4.22 18.51 -5.30
CA GLN A 97 5.62 18.85 -5.54
C GLN A 97 5.92 20.32 -5.16
N ASN A 98 5.06 21.24 -5.57
CA ASN A 98 5.20 22.66 -5.24
C ASN A 98 5.08 22.90 -3.74
N PHE A 99 4.17 22.21 -3.03
CA PHE A 99 4.06 22.30 -1.57
C PHE A 99 5.38 21.91 -0.88
N TYR A 100 5.97 20.77 -1.28
CA TYR A 100 7.26 20.35 -0.72
C TYR A 100 8.39 21.29 -1.10
N ALA A 101 8.44 21.76 -2.34
CA ALA A 101 9.46 22.74 -2.77
C ALA A 101 9.36 24.07 -2.01
N SER A 102 8.15 24.60 -1.81
CA SER A 102 7.91 25.79 -1.00
C SER A 102 8.26 25.57 0.47
N ARG A 103 7.96 24.40 1.04
CA ARG A 103 8.37 24.04 2.40
C ARG A 103 9.90 24.02 2.55
N THR A 104 10.62 23.45 1.59
CA THR A 104 12.10 23.46 1.56
C THR A 104 12.66 24.88 1.40
N ALA A 105 12.00 25.76 0.65
CA ALA A 105 12.43 27.15 0.52
C ALA A 105 12.17 27.98 1.80
N LEU A 106 11.08 27.69 2.53
CA LEU A 106 10.72 28.38 3.78
C LEU A 106 11.57 27.91 4.97
N TYR A 107 12.02 26.64 4.95
CA TYR A 107 12.95 26.08 5.93
C TYR A 107 14.24 25.70 5.18
N PRO A 108 15.17 26.65 4.98
CA PRO A 108 16.49 26.30 4.44
C PRO A 108 17.11 25.21 5.34
N VAL A 109 17.98 24.39 4.74
CA VAL A 109 18.71 23.30 5.41
C VAL A 109 19.11 23.76 6.81
N VAL A 110 18.36 23.30 7.80
CA VAL A 110 18.70 23.52 9.20
C VAL A 110 19.98 22.72 9.39
N GLU A 111 21.03 23.35 9.92
CA GLU A 111 22.24 22.61 10.28
C GLU A 111 21.82 21.39 11.09
N GLU A 112 22.27 20.20 10.68
CA GLU A 112 22.03 18.98 11.44
C GLU A 112 22.63 19.16 12.83
N HIS A 113 21.79 19.52 13.79
CA HIS A 113 22.19 19.61 15.18
C HIS A 113 22.16 18.20 15.74
N ASN A 114 23.35 17.64 15.97
CA ASN A 114 23.48 16.36 16.64
C ASN A 114 23.07 16.51 18.12
N CYS A 115 21.89 16.00 18.47
CA CYS A 115 21.40 15.98 19.85
C CYS A 115 22.12 14.94 20.74
N GLY A 116 23.12 14.24 20.19
CA GLY A 116 23.86 13.15 20.85
C GLY A 116 23.09 11.82 20.81
N GLU A 117 23.66 10.81 21.46
CA GLU A 117 22.96 9.53 21.65
C GLU A 117 21.79 9.71 22.64
N MET A 118 20.69 8.97 22.40
CA MET A 118 19.51 8.96 23.27
C MET A 118 19.66 7.90 24.37
N ASP A 119 20.74 8.00 25.13
CA ASP A 119 21.19 7.02 26.13
C ASP A 119 20.81 7.42 27.56
N ASN A 120 20.27 8.63 27.75
CA ASN A 120 19.98 9.13 29.08
C ASN A 120 18.62 8.61 29.57
N ILE A 121 18.64 7.71 30.56
CA ILE A 121 17.43 7.08 31.11
C ILE A 121 16.86 7.91 32.27
N CYS A 122 15.54 8.14 32.25
CA CYS A 122 14.82 8.61 33.43
C CYS A 122 14.72 7.51 34.48
N LEU A 123 15.34 7.73 35.65
CA LEU A 123 15.32 6.78 36.77
C LEU A 123 13.91 6.52 37.37
N LYS A 124 12.91 7.31 36.97
CA LYS A 124 11.55 7.23 37.53
C LYS A 124 10.61 6.32 36.72
N CYS A 125 10.77 6.32 35.39
CA CYS A 125 9.88 5.61 34.48
C CYS A 125 10.61 4.94 33.30
N GLY A 126 11.95 4.91 33.31
CA GLY A 126 12.75 4.17 32.32
C GLY A 126 12.80 4.79 30.91
N GLY A 127 12.14 5.92 30.66
CA GLY A 127 12.17 6.59 29.35
C GLY A 127 13.57 7.06 28.96
N LEU A 128 13.91 6.94 27.68
CA LEU A 128 15.16 7.42 27.08
C LEU A 128 15.01 8.87 26.59
N TYR A 129 16.05 9.67 26.83
CA TYR A 129 16.07 11.10 26.56
C TYR A 129 17.41 11.52 25.96
N PHE A 130 17.41 12.60 25.16
CA PHE A 130 18.66 13.25 24.77
C PHE A 130 19.26 14.05 25.94
N ALA A 131 20.58 14.21 25.94
CA ALA A 131 21.28 14.96 27.00
C ALA A 131 20.79 16.42 27.11
N ALA A 132 20.46 17.03 25.98
CA ALA A 132 20.00 18.42 25.87
C ALA A 132 18.59 18.67 26.45
N GLU A 133 17.81 17.63 26.74
CA GLU A 133 16.45 17.75 27.28
C GLU A 133 16.41 18.01 28.79
N LYS A 134 17.57 17.94 29.47
CA LYS A 134 17.67 18.26 30.90
C LYS A 134 17.65 19.78 31.10
N ASN A 135 16.81 20.24 32.02
CA ASN A 135 16.89 21.62 32.51
C ASN A 135 18.15 21.83 33.39
N ALA A 136 18.41 23.08 33.80
CA ALA A 136 19.52 23.43 34.70
C ALA A 136 19.51 22.70 36.05
N ARG A 137 18.39 22.05 36.41
CA ARG A 137 18.23 21.24 37.64
C ARG A 137 18.44 19.74 37.38
N GLY A 138 18.85 19.34 36.18
CA GLY A 138 19.07 17.95 35.79
C GLY A 138 17.80 17.14 35.55
N VAL A 139 16.63 17.78 35.44
CA VAL A 139 15.33 17.12 35.25
C VAL A 139 14.86 17.31 33.80
N TYR A 140 14.34 16.24 33.19
CA TYR A 140 13.74 16.30 31.86
C TYR A 140 12.42 17.06 31.90
N THR A 141 12.30 18.09 31.08
CA THR A 141 11.24 19.11 31.14
C THR A 141 9.83 18.60 30.91
N HIS A 142 9.67 17.35 30.45
CA HIS A 142 8.36 16.73 30.23
C HIS A 142 8.27 15.25 30.63
N CYS A 143 9.27 14.71 31.34
CA CYS A 143 9.27 13.30 31.74
C CYS A 143 8.47 13.07 33.02
N CYS A 144 7.44 12.21 32.96
CA CYS A 144 6.73 11.67 34.13
C CYS A 144 6.28 12.76 35.12
N HIS A 145 5.74 13.86 34.56
CA HIS A 145 5.33 15.10 35.25
C HIS A 145 6.47 15.72 36.11
N ASN A 146 7.64 15.94 35.50
CA ASN A 146 8.87 16.38 36.17
C ASN A 146 9.32 15.43 37.29
N GLY A 147 9.21 14.12 37.04
CA GLY A 147 9.60 13.08 38.01
C GLY A 147 8.63 12.91 39.19
N LYS A 148 7.42 13.46 39.11
CA LYS A 148 6.39 13.33 40.17
C LYS A 148 5.56 12.06 40.05
N ILE A 149 5.59 11.39 38.90
CA ILE A 149 4.90 10.12 38.69
C ILE A 149 5.91 8.99 38.93
N VAL A 150 5.63 8.11 39.89
CA VAL A 150 6.36 6.86 40.13
C VAL A 150 5.51 5.75 39.54
N GLU A 151 6.01 5.05 38.53
CA GLU A 151 5.38 3.81 38.08
C GLU A 151 5.63 2.72 39.13
N GLN A 152 4.58 2.01 39.54
CA GLN A 152 4.75 0.78 40.32
C GLN A 152 5.53 -0.19 39.44
N ALA A 153 6.62 -0.76 39.98
CA ALA A 153 7.51 -1.67 39.28
C ALA A 153 6.70 -2.64 38.41
N SER A 154 6.79 -2.50 37.08
CA SER A 154 6.11 -3.43 36.18
C SER A 154 6.73 -4.81 36.40
N VAL A 155 5.85 -5.81 36.55
CA VAL A 155 6.17 -7.19 36.93
C VAL A 155 6.80 -7.97 35.77
N TYR A 156 7.42 -7.31 34.80
CA TYR A 156 8.04 -7.97 33.65
C TYR A 156 9.56 -7.77 33.64
N PRO A 157 10.34 -8.84 33.87
CA PRO A 157 11.79 -8.79 33.71
C PRO A 157 12.14 -8.69 32.21
N MET A 158 13.11 -7.81 31.92
CA MET A 158 13.93 -7.89 30.69
C MET A 158 14.85 -9.11 30.73
#